data_AF-A0A0A0QWN5-F1
#
_entry.id   AF-A0A0A0QWN5-F1
#
_cell.length_a   1.000
_cell.length_b   1.000
_cell.length_c   1.000
_cell.angle_alpha   90.00
_cell.angle_beta   90.00
_cell.angle_gamma   90.00
#
_symmetry.space_group_name_H-M   'P 1'
#
loop_
_entity.id
_entity.type
_entity.pdbx_description
1 polymer ?
#
loop_
_entity_poly.entity_id
_entity_poly.type
_entity_poly.pdbx_seq_one_letter_code
_entity_poly.pdbx_strand_id
1 'polypeptide(L)'
;QNHLLQILTLAAMEKPATIHPDDIRDEKVKVLKSVKTLTLNDVVLGQYIGNPEGEGEAKIGYLDDPTVPAGSVTPTYAAAVLRINNERWDGVPFILKCGKALNERKAEVRIQFEDVPGDIFDGKAKRNELVIRVQPGEALYVKLMVKTPGMAFDMEETELDLTYGHRYENVKLPDAYERLILDVFCGSQM
;
A
#
# COMPACT_ATOMS: atom_id res chain seq x y z
N GLN A 1 -10.43 -11.04 2.51
CA GLN A 1 -9.98 -9.64 2.63
C GLN A 1 -9.31 -9.49 3.99
N ASN A 2 -7.97 -9.50 4.08
CA ASN A 2 -7.29 -9.38 5.39
C ASN A 2 -6.08 -8.45 5.33
N HIS A 3 -5.09 -8.77 4.50
CA HIS A 3 -3.80 -8.04 4.50
C HIS A 3 -3.92 -6.52 4.27
N LEU A 4 -4.67 -6.07 3.24
CA LEU A 4 -4.80 -4.64 2.96
C LEU A 4 -5.57 -3.86 4.03
N LEU A 5 -6.58 -4.47 4.66
CA LEU A 5 -7.30 -3.83 5.75
C LEU A 5 -6.44 -3.73 7.02
N GLN A 6 -5.63 -4.73 7.31
CA GLN A 6 -4.70 -4.65 8.44
C GLN A 6 -3.71 -3.50 8.25
N ILE A 7 -3.12 -3.40 7.05
CA ILE A 7 -2.22 -2.29 6.69
C ILE A 7 -2.95 -0.94 6.79
N LEU A 8 -4.17 -0.85 6.29
CA LEU A 8 -5.02 0.35 6.43
C LEU A 8 -5.19 0.75 7.90
N THR A 9 -5.55 -0.19 8.77
CA THR A 9 -5.77 0.11 10.20
C THR A 9 -4.50 0.60 10.89
N LEU A 10 -3.33 0.05 10.55
CA LEU A 10 -2.06 0.51 11.10
C LEU A 10 -1.66 1.89 10.58
N ALA A 11 -1.95 2.19 9.31
CA ALA A 11 -1.65 3.49 8.72
C ALA A 11 -2.60 4.60 9.21
N ALA A 12 -3.85 4.24 9.56
CA ALA A 12 -4.90 5.21 9.87
C ALA A 12 -5.26 5.32 11.37
N MET A 13 -4.75 4.44 12.24
CA MET A 13 -5.07 4.47 13.66
C MET A 13 -4.55 5.74 14.35
N GLU A 14 -5.24 6.15 15.42
CA GLU A 14 -4.67 7.13 16.33
C GLU A 14 -3.50 6.53 17.12
N LYS A 15 -2.74 7.39 17.77
CA LYS A 15 -1.71 6.93 18.70
C LYS A 15 -2.38 6.17 19.86
N PRO A 16 -2.07 4.88 20.07
CA PRO A 16 -2.63 4.12 21.18
C PRO A 16 -2.10 4.65 22.52
N ALA A 17 -2.84 4.38 23.60
CA ALA A 17 -2.46 4.79 24.95
C ALA A 17 -1.11 4.20 25.36
N THR A 18 -0.88 2.93 25.03
CA THR A 18 0.39 2.24 25.25
C THR A 18 0.73 1.31 24.06
N ILE A 19 1.85 0.59 24.16
CA ILE A 19 2.22 -0.48 23.22
C ILE A 19 1.59 -1.83 23.59
N HIS A 20 0.69 -1.87 24.58
CA HIS A 20 -0.04 -3.08 24.94
C HIS A 20 -0.90 -3.55 23.76
N PRO A 21 -0.94 -4.86 23.45
CA PRO A 21 -1.68 -5.38 22.29
C PRO A 21 -3.14 -4.93 22.19
N ASP A 22 -3.86 -4.90 23.33
CA ASP A 22 -5.26 -4.50 23.35
C ASP A 22 -5.46 -3.01 23.04
N ASP A 23 -4.58 -2.12 23.53
CA ASP A 23 -4.66 -0.69 23.22
C ASP A 23 -4.43 -0.43 21.72
N ILE A 24 -3.53 -1.17 21.09
CA ILE A 24 -3.29 -1.11 19.63
C ILE A 24 -4.51 -1.64 18.88
N ARG A 25 -5.09 -2.76 19.34
CA ARG A 25 -6.27 -3.37 18.74
C ARG A 25 -7.48 -2.44 18.82
N ASP A 26 -7.67 -1.75 19.94
CA ASP A 26 -8.76 -0.80 20.14
C ASP A 26 -8.70 0.33 19.12
N GLU A 27 -7.52 0.90 18.87
CA GLU A 27 -7.37 1.95 17.85
C GLU A 27 -7.56 1.41 16.42
N LYS A 28 -7.11 0.17 16.12
CA LYS A 28 -7.40 -0.48 14.83
C LYS A 28 -8.90 -0.70 14.62
N VAL A 29 -9.62 -1.14 15.66
CA VAL A 29 -11.08 -1.35 15.61
C VAL A 29 -11.82 -0.02 15.45
N LYS A 30 -11.36 1.04 16.12
CA LYS A 30 -11.92 2.40 16.00
C LYS A 30 -11.84 2.92 14.56
N VAL A 31 -10.73 2.67 13.86
CA VAL A 31 -10.60 2.97 12.43
C VAL A 31 -11.68 2.24 11.63
N LEU A 32 -11.81 0.91 11.80
CA LEU A 32 -12.77 0.10 11.04
C LEU A 32 -14.22 0.54 11.28
N LYS A 33 -14.56 0.89 12.53
CA LYS A 33 -15.89 1.44 12.88
C LYS A 33 -16.18 2.78 12.19
N SER A 34 -15.14 3.52 11.81
CA SER A 34 -15.24 4.82 11.16
C SER A 34 -15.20 4.74 9.63
N VAL A 35 -14.92 3.57 9.04
CA VAL A 35 -14.91 3.38 7.59
C VAL A 35 -16.35 3.41 7.04
N LYS A 36 -16.63 4.29 6.07
CA LYS A 36 -17.91 4.27 5.35
C LYS A 36 -18.07 2.95 4.59
N THR A 37 -19.28 2.38 4.62
CA THR A 37 -19.62 1.22 3.79
C THR A 37 -19.43 1.56 2.31
N LEU A 38 -18.71 0.70 1.60
CA LEU A 38 -18.44 0.88 0.17
C LEU A 38 -19.70 0.65 -0.66
N THR A 39 -19.84 1.44 -1.72
CA THR A 39 -20.84 1.23 -2.77
C THR A 39 -20.15 0.76 -4.06
N LEU A 40 -20.91 0.30 -5.05
CA LEU A 40 -20.37 -0.07 -6.36
C LEU A 40 -19.66 1.10 -7.07
N ASN A 41 -20.03 2.35 -6.75
CA ASN A 41 -19.38 3.53 -7.33
C ASN A 41 -17.99 3.78 -6.75
N ASP A 42 -17.67 3.19 -5.59
CA ASP A 42 -16.36 3.33 -4.94
C ASP A 42 -15.37 2.24 -5.38
N VAL A 43 -15.81 1.30 -6.23
CA VAL A 43 -15.06 0.08 -6.55
C VAL A 43 -14.96 -0.14 -8.05
N VAL A 44 -13.75 -0.47 -8.50
CA VAL A 44 -13.49 -0.99 -9.84
C VAL A 44 -13.03 -2.44 -9.71
N LEU A 45 -13.71 -3.34 -10.41
CA LEU A 45 -13.38 -4.75 -10.47
C LEU A 45 -12.84 -5.08 -11.86
N GLY A 46 -11.90 -6.01 -11.92
CA GLY A 46 -11.35 -6.51 -13.17
C GLY A 46 -11.13 -8.02 -13.14
N GLN A 47 -11.09 -8.62 -14.32
CA GLN A 47 -10.73 -10.02 -14.53
C GLN A 47 -9.66 -10.07 -15.63
N TYR A 48 -8.54 -10.74 -15.40
CA TYR A 48 -7.44 -10.76 -16.36
C TYR A 48 -7.76 -11.67 -17.55
N ILE A 49 -7.28 -11.26 -18.72
CA ILE A 49 -7.31 -12.02 -19.97
C ILE A 49 -5.88 -12.36 -20.38
N GLY A 50 -5.71 -13.39 -21.19
CA GLY A 50 -4.41 -13.75 -21.75
C GLY A 50 -3.86 -12.64 -22.63
N ASN A 51 -2.56 -12.35 -22.52
CA ASN A 51 -1.86 -11.47 -23.43
C ASN A 51 -1.43 -12.26 -24.68
N PRO A 52 -1.98 -11.99 -25.88
CA PRO A 52 -1.63 -12.73 -27.11
C PRO A 52 -0.14 -12.66 -27.47
N GLU A 53 0.51 -11.55 -27.11
CA GLU A 53 1.94 -11.29 -27.35
C GLU A 53 2.83 -11.79 -26.21
N GLY A 54 2.25 -12.27 -25.11
CA GLY A 54 3.00 -12.80 -23.96
C GLY A 54 3.64 -14.15 -24.22
N GLU A 55 4.29 -14.73 -23.21
CA GLU A 55 4.85 -16.09 -23.28
C GLU A 55 4.37 -16.93 -22.08
N GLY A 56 4.27 -18.24 -22.27
CA GLY A 56 3.84 -19.18 -21.22
C GLY A 56 2.48 -18.82 -20.60
N GLU A 57 2.43 -18.81 -19.26
CA GLU A 57 1.24 -18.49 -18.47
C GLU A 57 0.66 -17.09 -18.77
N ALA A 58 1.45 -16.14 -19.27
CA ALA A 58 0.96 -14.81 -19.61
C ALA A 58 -0.05 -14.83 -20.77
N LYS A 59 -0.04 -15.88 -21.61
CA LYS A 59 -1.04 -16.08 -22.69
C LYS A 59 -2.37 -16.62 -22.19
N ILE A 60 -2.43 -17.14 -20.98
CA ILE A 60 -3.59 -17.85 -20.43
C ILE A 60 -4.40 -16.86 -19.59
N GLY A 61 -5.66 -16.63 -19.96
CA GLY A 61 -6.60 -15.82 -19.22
C GLY A 61 -7.25 -16.56 -18.06
N TYR A 62 -7.99 -15.85 -17.21
CA TYR A 62 -8.63 -16.46 -16.04
C TYR A 62 -9.66 -17.55 -16.42
N LEU A 63 -10.39 -17.34 -17.51
CA LEU A 63 -11.38 -18.28 -18.02
C LEU A 63 -10.78 -19.43 -18.85
N ASP A 64 -9.49 -19.37 -19.16
CA ASP A 64 -8.78 -20.43 -19.88
C ASP A 64 -8.27 -21.52 -18.91
N ASP A 65 -8.26 -21.24 -17.61
CA ASP A 65 -7.95 -22.23 -16.57
C ASP A 65 -9.06 -23.30 -16.50
N PRO A 66 -8.75 -24.59 -16.73
CA PRO A 66 -9.74 -25.66 -16.78
C PRO A 66 -10.43 -25.91 -15.44
N THR A 67 -9.89 -25.39 -14.33
CA THR A 67 -10.50 -25.47 -13.00
C THR A 67 -11.51 -24.36 -12.74
N VAL A 68 -11.56 -23.33 -13.59
CA VAL A 68 -12.47 -22.20 -13.47
C VAL A 68 -13.78 -22.49 -14.22
N PRO A 69 -14.96 -22.28 -13.61
CA PRO A 69 -16.24 -22.46 -14.31
C PRO A 69 -16.36 -21.54 -15.52
N ALA A 70 -16.86 -22.09 -16.64
CA ALA A 70 -17.15 -21.32 -17.83
C ALA A 70 -18.12 -20.16 -17.53
N GLY A 71 -17.76 -18.93 -17.90
CA GLY A 71 -18.54 -17.73 -17.64
C GLY A 71 -18.41 -17.16 -16.21
N SER A 72 -17.44 -17.61 -15.42
CA SER A 72 -17.16 -17.04 -14.09
C SER A 72 -16.95 -15.53 -14.15
N VAL A 73 -17.66 -14.79 -13.29
CA VAL A 73 -17.52 -13.32 -13.13
C VAL A 73 -16.65 -12.96 -11.91
N THR A 74 -15.87 -13.91 -11.40
CA THR A 74 -15.01 -13.70 -10.22
C THR A 74 -13.94 -12.66 -10.51
N PRO A 75 -13.82 -11.58 -9.71
CA PRO A 75 -12.80 -10.57 -9.93
C PRO A 75 -11.41 -11.08 -9.55
N THR A 76 -10.43 -10.83 -10.42
CA THR A 76 -9.01 -11.10 -10.17
C THR A 76 -8.23 -9.81 -9.87
N TYR A 77 -8.89 -8.66 -9.99
CA TYR A 77 -8.40 -7.33 -9.64
C TYR A 77 -9.51 -6.55 -8.94
N ALA A 78 -9.14 -5.76 -7.93
CA ALA A 78 -10.02 -4.80 -7.29
C ALA A 78 -9.25 -3.53 -6.93
N ALA A 79 -9.85 -2.38 -7.23
CA ALA A 79 -9.48 -1.09 -6.68
C ALA A 79 -10.68 -0.51 -5.94
N ALA A 80 -10.51 -0.10 -4.69
CA ALA A 80 -11.57 0.48 -3.88
C ALA A 80 -11.11 1.77 -3.21
N VAL A 81 -11.99 2.76 -3.15
CA VAL A 81 -11.75 4.02 -2.44
C VAL A 81 -12.53 4.03 -1.13
N LEU A 82 -11.82 3.89 -0.02
CA LEU A 82 -12.38 3.96 1.33
C LEU A 82 -12.29 5.39 1.85
N ARG A 83 -13.23 5.77 2.71
CA ARG A 83 -13.21 7.04 3.45
C ARG A 83 -13.44 6.76 4.93
N ILE A 84 -12.62 7.35 5.78
CA ILE A 84 -12.64 7.17 7.22
C ILE A 84 -13.27 8.43 7.83
N ASN A 85 -14.45 8.29 8.43
CA ASN A 85 -15.19 9.36 9.08
C ASN A 85 -14.66 9.61 10.49
N ASN A 86 -13.54 10.29 10.59
CA ASN A 86 -13.05 10.85 11.84
C ASN A 86 -12.36 12.20 11.58
N GLU A 87 -11.99 12.90 12.65
CA GLU A 87 -11.37 14.24 12.55
C GLU A 87 -10.07 14.23 11.75
N ARG A 88 -9.22 13.20 11.93
CA ARG A 88 -7.91 13.11 11.27
C ARG A 88 -8.00 12.91 9.77
N TRP A 89 -8.94 12.09 9.31
CA TRP A 89 -9.00 11.58 7.94
C TRP A 89 -10.19 12.10 7.13
N ASP A 90 -10.92 13.09 7.65
CA ASP A 90 -12.02 13.69 6.92
C ASP A 90 -11.54 14.23 5.56
N GLY A 91 -12.30 13.93 4.51
CA GLY A 91 -11.94 14.26 3.12
C GLY A 91 -10.82 13.43 2.48
N VAL A 92 -10.01 12.67 3.23
CA VAL A 92 -8.86 11.93 2.69
C VAL A 92 -9.29 10.57 2.10
N PRO A 93 -9.04 10.31 0.80
CA PRO A 93 -9.36 9.02 0.19
C PRO A 93 -8.27 7.96 0.45
N PHE A 94 -8.68 6.78 0.91
CA PHE A 94 -7.81 5.61 1.04
C PHE A 94 -8.01 4.66 -0.14
N ILE A 95 -7.02 4.58 -1.02
CA ILE A 95 -7.10 3.76 -2.23
C ILE A 95 -6.46 2.40 -1.99
N LEU A 96 -7.27 1.35 -1.99
CA LEU A 96 -6.82 -0.03 -1.85
C LEU A 96 -6.82 -0.68 -3.23
N LYS A 97 -5.66 -1.18 -3.68
CA LYS A 97 -5.52 -1.90 -4.95
C LYS A 97 -4.91 -3.28 -4.72
N CYS A 98 -5.49 -4.30 -5.31
CA CYS A 98 -4.89 -5.63 -5.38
C CYS A 98 -5.31 -6.35 -6.66
N GLY A 99 -4.46 -7.24 -7.14
CA GLY A 99 -4.81 -8.12 -8.26
C GLY A 99 -3.77 -9.18 -8.54
N LYS A 100 -4.10 -10.06 -9.48
CA LYS A 100 -3.23 -11.08 -10.06
C LYS A 100 -2.93 -10.74 -11.52
N ALA A 101 -1.92 -11.40 -12.08
CA ALA A 101 -1.46 -11.18 -13.46
C ALA A 101 -1.17 -9.68 -13.76
N LEU A 102 -0.60 -8.99 -12.76
CA LEU A 102 -0.14 -7.62 -12.90
C LEU A 102 1.31 -7.58 -13.38
N ASN A 103 1.79 -6.38 -13.70
CA ASN A 103 3.14 -6.14 -14.23
C ASN A 103 4.27 -6.48 -13.25
N GLU A 104 4.00 -6.49 -11.94
CA GLU A 104 5.00 -6.76 -10.91
C GLU A 104 4.39 -7.38 -9.65
N ARG A 105 5.21 -8.11 -8.88
CA ARG A 105 4.89 -8.48 -7.50
C ARG A 105 5.28 -7.32 -6.61
N LYS A 106 4.31 -6.66 -5.96
CA LYS A 106 4.58 -5.55 -5.04
C LYS A 106 3.50 -5.42 -3.98
N ALA A 107 3.93 -5.15 -2.75
CA ALA A 107 3.08 -4.69 -1.66
C ALA A 107 3.70 -3.41 -1.08
N GLU A 108 2.96 -2.30 -1.14
CA GLU A 108 3.44 -1.00 -0.70
C GLU A 108 2.32 -0.19 -0.03
N VAL A 109 2.72 0.72 0.86
CA VAL A 109 1.91 1.82 1.36
C VAL A 109 2.48 3.11 0.80
N ARG A 110 1.64 3.94 0.19
CA ARG A 110 2.04 5.24 -0.34
C ARG A 110 1.16 6.32 0.27
N ILE A 111 1.80 7.30 0.88
CA ILE A 111 1.18 8.50 1.42
C ILE A 111 1.61 9.65 0.53
N GLN A 112 0.67 10.21 -0.23
CA GLN A 112 0.90 11.40 -1.03
C GLN A 112 0.43 12.63 -0.25
N PHE A 113 1.32 13.59 -0.06
CA PHE A 113 1.01 14.83 0.66
C PHE A 113 0.29 15.85 -0.23
N GLU A 114 -0.31 16.86 0.38
CA GLU A 114 -0.90 17.98 -0.37
C GLU A 114 0.17 18.82 -1.08
N ASP A 115 -0.28 19.61 -2.06
CA ASP A 115 0.57 20.60 -2.71
C ASP A 115 1.03 21.66 -1.70
N VAL A 116 2.24 22.18 -1.88
CA VAL A 116 2.74 23.27 -1.03
C VAL A 116 1.94 24.54 -1.34
N PRO A 117 1.30 25.18 -0.33
CA PRO A 117 0.52 26.39 -0.57
C PRO A 117 1.44 27.56 -0.96
N GLY A 118 0.94 28.42 -1.86
CA GLY A 118 1.70 29.61 -2.31
C GLY A 118 2.90 29.26 -3.19
N ASP A 119 2.68 28.39 -4.18
CA ASP A 119 3.74 27.95 -5.09
C ASP A 119 4.44 29.14 -5.78
N ILE A 120 5.77 29.20 -5.64
CA ILE A 120 6.67 30.17 -6.26
C ILE A 120 7.50 29.55 -7.39
N PHE A 121 7.21 28.30 -7.76
CA PHE A 121 7.96 27.52 -8.73
C PHE A 121 7.15 27.21 -10.00
N ASP A 122 6.18 28.05 -10.33
CA ASP A 122 5.39 27.99 -11.59
C ASP A 122 4.71 26.64 -11.86
N GLY A 123 4.19 25.98 -10.83
CA GLY A 123 3.54 24.67 -10.92
C GLY A 123 4.50 23.50 -11.13
N LYS A 124 5.82 23.73 -11.06
CA LYS A 124 6.84 22.67 -11.22
C LYS A 124 6.98 21.81 -9.97
N ALA A 125 6.52 22.29 -8.81
CA ALA A 125 6.55 21.51 -7.57
C ALA A 125 5.61 20.30 -7.69
N LYS A 126 6.12 19.11 -7.38
CA LYS A 126 5.30 17.90 -7.25
C LYS A 126 4.98 17.64 -5.79
N ARG A 127 3.88 16.93 -5.55
CA ARG A 127 3.52 16.42 -4.22
C ARG A 127 4.60 15.48 -3.69
N ASN A 128 4.96 15.67 -2.43
CA ASN A 128 5.84 14.74 -1.76
C ASN A 128 5.13 13.39 -1.57
N GLU A 129 5.90 12.32 -1.49
CA GLU A 129 5.36 10.98 -1.24
C GLU A 129 6.22 10.23 -0.23
N LEU A 130 5.61 9.67 0.81
CA LEU A 130 6.24 8.67 1.67
C LEU A 130 5.83 7.28 1.18
N VAL A 131 6.81 6.45 0.86
CA VAL A 131 6.60 5.09 0.35
C VAL A 131 7.21 4.09 1.30
N ILE A 132 6.41 3.11 1.73
CA ILE A 132 6.82 1.98 2.53
C ILE A 132 6.56 0.73 1.71
N ARG A 133 7.63 0.15 1.14
CA ARG A 133 7.56 -1.08 0.36
C ARG A 133 7.77 -2.26 1.30
N VAL A 134 6.73 -3.08 1.42
CA VAL A 134 6.69 -4.26 2.31
C VAL A 134 7.38 -5.45 1.65
N GLN A 135 7.16 -5.66 0.34
CA GLN A 135 7.85 -6.70 -0.42
C GLN A 135 7.61 -6.54 -1.93
N PRO A 136 8.48 -7.10 -2.79
CA PRO A 136 9.86 -7.51 -2.50
C PRO A 136 10.76 -6.27 -2.35
N GLY A 137 11.94 -6.44 -1.74
CA GLY A 137 12.90 -5.35 -1.56
C GLY A 137 12.37 -4.32 -0.56
N GLU A 138 12.35 -4.73 0.71
CA GLU A 138 11.92 -3.93 1.85
C GLU A 138 12.65 -2.59 1.82
N ALA A 139 11.87 -1.51 1.68
CA ALA A 139 12.42 -0.17 1.55
C ALA A 139 11.46 0.87 2.11
N LEU A 140 12.03 1.94 2.65
CA LEU A 140 11.32 3.14 3.02
C LEU A 140 11.99 4.32 2.32
N TYR A 141 11.22 5.10 1.57
CA TYR A 141 11.77 6.26 0.90
C TYR A 141 10.77 7.41 0.83
N VAL A 142 11.30 8.64 0.80
CA VAL A 142 10.51 9.86 0.68
C VAL A 142 10.88 10.55 -0.62
N LYS A 143 9.90 10.73 -1.51
CA LYS A 143 10.03 11.54 -2.72
C LYS A 143 9.78 13.00 -2.37
N LEU A 144 10.69 13.87 -2.77
CA LEU A 144 10.65 15.30 -2.48
C LEU A 144 11.34 16.12 -3.57
N MET A 145 11.07 17.42 -3.59
CA MET A 145 11.68 18.35 -4.54
C MET A 145 12.99 18.91 -3.97
N VAL A 146 14.07 18.87 -4.76
CA VAL A 146 15.35 19.53 -4.46
C VAL A 146 15.75 20.46 -5.59
N LYS A 147 16.67 21.39 -5.30
CA LYS A 147 17.34 22.15 -6.36
C LYS A 147 18.11 21.18 -7.26
N THR A 148 17.94 21.29 -8.57
CA THR A 148 18.75 20.57 -9.55
C THR A 148 20.24 20.85 -9.30
N PRO A 149 21.08 19.81 -9.13
CA PRO A 149 22.51 19.98 -8.97
C PRO A 149 23.11 20.76 -10.15
N GLY A 150 23.79 21.86 -9.83
CA GLY A 150 24.41 22.73 -10.84
C GLY A 150 24.08 24.21 -10.65
N MET A 151 24.26 24.96 -11.73
CA MET A 151 24.13 26.42 -11.76
C MET A 151 22.70 26.91 -12.06
N ALA A 152 21.81 26.04 -12.53
CA ALA A 152 20.40 26.36 -12.75
C ALA A 152 19.64 26.48 -11.41
N PHE A 153 18.59 27.30 -11.39
CA PHE A 153 17.66 27.45 -10.26
C PHE A 153 16.35 26.68 -10.51
N ASP A 154 16.43 25.55 -11.21
CA ASP A 154 15.30 24.65 -11.39
C ASP A 154 15.23 23.64 -10.24
N MET A 155 14.06 23.01 -10.11
CA MET A 155 13.83 21.93 -9.17
C MET A 155 13.67 20.61 -9.90
N GLU A 156 14.11 19.53 -9.26
CA GLU A 156 13.88 18.17 -9.69
C GLU A 156 13.36 17.32 -8.52
N GLU A 157 12.63 16.26 -8.87
CA GLU A 157 12.15 15.27 -7.91
C GLU A 157 13.30 14.29 -7.60
N THR A 158 13.57 14.09 -6.32
CA THR A 158 14.55 13.12 -5.82
C THR A 158 13.96 12.32 -4.66
N GLU A 159 14.75 11.41 -4.09
CA GLU A 159 14.34 10.57 -2.98
C GLU A 159 15.41 10.47 -1.87
N LEU A 160 14.94 10.43 -0.62
CA LEU A 160 15.71 9.95 0.51
C LEU A 160 15.36 8.49 0.73
N ASP A 161 16.31 7.57 0.51
CA ASP A 161 16.07 6.13 0.49
C ASP A 161 16.72 5.38 1.66
N LEU A 162 15.96 4.44 2.21
CA LEU A 162 16.42 3.38 3.11
C LEU A 162 15.99 2.03 2.54
N THR A 163 16.86 1.41 1.76
CA THR A 163 16.69 0.04 1.28
C THR A 163 17.35 -0.96 2.23
N TYR A 164 16.58 -1.91 2.78
CA TYR A 164 17.05 -2.84 3.81
C TYR A 164 18.16 -3.75 3.30
N GLY A 165 18.05 -4.23 2.06
CA GLY A 165 19.04 -5.09 1.43
C GLY A 165 20.44 -4.48 1.39
N HIS A 166 20.56 -3.16 1.19
CA HIS A 166 21.85 -2.46 1.19
C HIS A 166 22.25 -2.00 2.59
N ARG A 167 21.30 -1.56 3.42
CA ARG A 167 21.60 -0.98 4.74
C ARG A 167 21.90 -2.03 5.80
N TYR A 168 21.35 -3.24 5.65
CA TYR A 168 21.38 -4.34 6.61
C TYR A 168 21.76 -5.67 5.93
N GLU A 169 22.75 -5.66 5.03
CA GLU A 169 23.17 -6.81 4.19
C GLU A 169 23.33 -8.14 4.95
N ASN A 170 23.74 -8.11 6.21
CA ASN A 170 23.99 -9.32 7.02
C ASN A 170 22.88 -9.65 8.02
N VAL A 171 21.73 -9.00 7.95
CA VAL A 171 20.59 -9.25 8.86
C VAL A 171 19.57 -10.13 8.16
N LYS A 172 19.37 -11.34 8.70
CA LYS A 172 18.26 -12.19 8.27
C LYS A 172 16.95 -11.59 8.79
N LEU A 173 16.08 -11.18 7.87
CA LEU A 173 14.70 -10.88 8.21
C LEU A 173 13.96 -12.21 8.43
N PRO A 174 13.37 -12.45 9.61
CA PRO A 174 12.60 -13.66 9.86
C PRO A 174 11.35 -13.70 8.99
N ASP A 175 10.92 -14.90 8.58
CA ASP A 175 9.64 -15.05 7.89
C ASP A 175 8.46 -14.64 8.80
N ALA A 176 7.34 -14.25 8.18
CA ALA A 176 6.13 -13.87 8.90
C ALA A 176 5.67 -14.95 9.89
N TYR A 177 5.77 -16.24 9.53
CA TYR A 177 5.38 -17.32 10.43
C TYR A 177 6.38 -17.57 11.57
N GLU A 178 7.70 -17.38 11.34
CA GLU A 178 8.71 -17.46 12.40
C GLU A 178 8.38 -16.45 13.51
N ARG A 179 8.00 -15.23 13.11
CA ARG A 179 7.64 -14.17 14.05
C ARG A 179 6.31 -14.45 14.77
N LEU A 180 5.25 -14.80 14.03
CA LEU A 180 3.93 -15.02 14.61
C LEU A 180 3.90 -16.19 15.60
N ILE A 181 4.64 -17.28 15.32
CA ILE A 181 4.74 -18.41 16.24
C ILE A 181 5.47 -18.00 17.52
N LEU A 182 6.56 -17.24 17.40
CA LEU A 182 7.28 -16.72 18.56
C LEU A 182 6.39 -15.81 19.42
N ASP A 183 5.60 -14.94 18.79
CA ASP A 183 4.67 -14.05 19.50
C ASP A 183 3.66 -14.85 20.35
N VAL A 184 3.16 -16.00 19.86
CA VAL A 184 2.30 -16.90 20.64
C VAL A 184 3.02 -17.46 21.87
N PHE A 185 4.27 -17.92 21.74
CA PHE A 185 5.07 -18.40 22.88
C PHE A 185 5.36 -17.30 23.90
N CYS A 186 5.53 -16.06 23.43
CA CYS A 186 5.74 -14.90 24.30
C CYS A 186 4.44 -14.32 24.88
N GLY A 187 3.26 -14.87 24.55
CA GLY A 187 1.96 -14.35 25.00
C GLY A 187 1.60 -12.98 24.40
N SER A 188 2.19 -12.62 23.26
CA SER A 188 1.92 -11.38 22.54
C SER A 188 0.81 -11.59 21.52
N GLN A 189 -0.26 -10.77 21.59
CA GLN A 189 -1.40 -10.82 20.67
C GLN A 189 -1.55 -9.56 19.79
N MET A 190 -0.44 -8.86 19.56
CA MET A 190 -0.39 -7.59 18.80
C MET A 190 -0.93 -7.74 17.37
#